data_AF-A0AA47HYL5-F1
#
_entry.id   AF-A0AA47HYL5-F1
#
_cell.length_a   1.000
_cell.length_b   1.000
_cell.length_c   1.000
_cell.angle_alpha   90.00
_cell.angle_beta   90.00
_cell.angle_gamma   90.00
#
_symmetry.space_group_name_H-M   'P 1'
#
loop_
_entity.id
_entity.type
_entity.pdbx_description
1 polymer ?
#
loop_
_entity_poly.entity_id
_entity_poly.type
_entity_poly.pdbx_seq_one_letter_code
_entity_poly.pdbx_strand_id
1 'polypeptide(L)'
;MLLKTPESQVQVSSLEDARQYRIGSKDGSVGSQYLINRGIEVQSSLIDTPAKLKAGQFDLWATTNPSGEYEAKQAGVGPLVVALTLSRVDLYLALNKETPDAVVEKLQRTLDQMKQEGLLQQAGQRYLN
;
A
#
# COMPACT_ATOMS: atom_id res chain seq x y z
N MET A 1 -2.49 -2.63 2.60
CA MET A 1 -1.99 -3.97 2.24
C MET A 1 -1.17 -4.53 3.39
N LEU A 2 -0.96 -5.85 3.40
CA LEU A 2 -0.03 -6.55 4.27
C LEU A 2 1.20 -6.95 3.45
N LEU A 3 2.38 -6.60 3.93
CA LEU A 3 3.66 -6.94 3.32
C LEU A 3 4.38 -8.01 4.15
N LYS A 4 5.17 -8.84 3.47
CA LYS A 4 6.05 -9.84 4.09
C LYS A 4 7.44 -9.81 3.43
N THR A 5 8.44 -10.37 4.09
CA THR A 5 9.75 -10.58 3.47
C THR A 5 9.65 -11.67 2.39
N PRO A 6 10.54 -11.66 1.37
CA PRO A 6 10.55 -12.70 0.32
C PRO A 6 10.72 -14.13 0.86
N GLU A 7 11.45 -14.29 1.96
CA GLU A 7 11.74 -15.60 2.58
C GLU A 7 10.59 -16.10 3.48
N SER A 8 9.57 -15.27 3.71
CA SER A 8 8.48 -15.59 4.62
C SER A 8 7.54 -16.66 4.06
N GLN A 9 7.37 -17.74 4.82
CA GLN A 9 6.43 -18.83 4.54
C GLN A 9 4.97 -18.48 4.89
N VAL A 10 4.72 -17.26 5.39
CA VAL A 10 3.38 -16.77 5.72
C VAL A 10 2.48 -16.85 4.48
N GLN A 11 1.32 -17.47 4.63
CA GLN A 11 0.28 -17.55 3.61
C GLN A 11 -1.00 -16.94 4.16
N VAL A 12 -1.48 -15.88 3.51
CA VAL A 12 -2.67 -15.15 3.94
C VAL A 12 -3.59 -15.07 2.74
N SER A 13 -4.73 -15.74 2.80
CA SER A 13 -5.73 -15.69 1.71
C SER A 13 -6.89 -14.77 2.06
N SER A 14 -7.10 -14.50 3.34
CA SER A 14 -8.18 -13.66 3.85
C SER A 14 -7.71 -12.76 4.99
N LEU A 15 -8.55 -11.78 5.30
CA LEU A 15 -8.36 -10.94 6.47
C LEU A 15 -8.47 -11.72 7.79
N GLU A 16 -9.30 -12.77 7.79
CA GLU A 16 -9.49 -13.67 8.93
C GLU A 16 -8.19 -14.47 9.19
N ASP A 17 -7.60 -15.02 8.12
CA ASP A 17 -6.34 -15.77 8.19
C ASP A 17 -5.21 -14.89 8.75
N ALA A 18 -5.25 -13.58 8.47
CA ALA A 18 -4.22 -12.65 8.94
C ALA A 18 -4.16 -12.56 10.47
N ARG A 19 -5.26 -12.89 11.18
CA ARG A 19 -5.33 -12.84 12.66
C ARG A 19 -4.37 -13.78 13.36
N GLN A 20 -3.94 -14.86 12.70
CA GLN A 20 -3.02 -15.83 13.29
C GLN A 20 -1.55 -15.35 13.29
N TYR A 21 -1.26 -14.24 12.61
CA TYR A 21 0.09 -13.72 12.40
C TYR A 21 0.35 -12.46 13.23
N ARG A 22 1.63 -12.23 13.58
CA ARG A 22 2.04 -11.00 14.26
C ARG A 22 2.08 -9.88 13.22
N ILE A 23 1.07 -9.02 13.24
CA ILE A 23 0.98 -7.88 12.35
C ILE A 23 1.54 -6.64 13.04
N GLY A 24 2.56 -6.02 12.45
CA GLY A 24 3.07 -4.72 12.86
C GLY A 24 2.58 -3.60 11.95
N SER A 25 2.57 -2.37 12.44
CA SER A 25 2.33 -1.19 11.62
C SER A 25 2.94 0.08 12.21
N LYS A 26 3.12 1.09 11.36
CA LYS A 26 3.38 2.44 11.84
C LYS A 26 2.13 2.96 12.55
N ASP A 27 2.34 3.56 13.73
CA ASP A 27 1.23 4.09 14.53
C ASP A 27 0.37 5.08 13.74
N GLY A 28 -0.95 4.98 13.90
CA GLY A 28 -1.92 5.82 13.19
C GLY A 28 -1.96 5.68 11.66
N SER A 29 -1.25 4.71 11.07
CA SER A 29 -1.30 4.53 9.61
C SER A 29 -2.69 4.06 9.14
N VAL A 30 -3.03 4.38 7.89
CA VAL A 30 -4.29 3.93 7.25
C VAL A 30 -4.41 2.40 7.29
N GLY A 31 -3.30 1.68 7.08
CA GLY A 31 -3.25 0.22 7.16
C GLY A 31 -3.55 -0.29 8.57
N SER A 32 -2.96 0.33 9.60
CA SER A 32 -3.21 0.00 11.00
C SER A 32 -4.68 0.23 11.38
N GLN A 33 -5.20 1.43 11.11
CA GLN A 33 -6.57 1.79 11.47
C GLN A 33 -7.61 0.91 10.76
N TYR A 34 -7.35 0.53 9.50
CA TYR A 34 -8.21 -0.38 8.75
C TYR A 34 -8.40 -1.73 9.45
N LEU A 35 -7.31 -2.28 10.01
CA LEU A 35 -7.29 -3.56 10.72
C LEU A 35 -7.91 -3.46 12.11
N ILE A 36 -7.53 -2.43 12.87
CA ILE A 36 -8.06 -2.18 14.22
C ILE A 36 -9.57 -2.02 14.19
N ASN A 37 -10.12 -1.27 13.23
CA ASN A 37 -11.57 -1.09 13.06
C ASN A 37 -12.32 -2.41 12.73
N ARG A 38 -11.60 -3.48 12.41
CA ARG A 38 -12.14 -4.82 12.12
C ARG A 38 -11.78 -5.83 13.22
N GLY A 39 -11.31 -5.35 14.38
CA GLY A 39 -10.95 -6.19 15.52
C GLY A 39 -9.73 -7.08 15.27
N ILE A 40 -8.79 -6.60 14.44
CA ILE A 40 -7.50 -7.27 14.24
C ILE A 40 -6.45 -6.54 15.05
N GLU A 41 -5.74 -7.30 15.87
CA GLU A 41 -4.65 -6.77 16.69
C GLU A 41 -3.47 -6.37 15.80
N VAL A 42 -2.91 -5.19 16.08
CA VAL A 42 -1.76 -4.65 15.36
C VAL A 42 -0.75 -4.13 16.38
N GLN A 43 0.48 -4.63 16.30
CA GLN A 43 1.59 -4.15 17.10
C GLN A 43 2.05 -2.80 16.54
N SER A 44 1.77 -1.73 17.28
CA SER A 44 2.13 -0.38 16.86
C SER A 44 3.63 -0.11 17.05
N SER A 45 4.23 0.56 16.07
CA SER A 45 5.61 1.03 16.11
C SER A 45 5.68 2.48 15.65
N LEU A 46 6.36 3.34 16.40
CA LEU A 46 6.55 4.74 16.02
C LEU A 46 7.64 4.91 14.95
N ILE A 47 8.64 4.02 14.94
CA ILE A 47 9.81 4.03 14.05
C ILE A 47 10.18 2.61 13.60
N ASP A 48 11.01 2.49 12.56
CA ASP A 48 11.70 1.26 12.12
C ASP A 48 10.82 0.05 11.80
N THR A 49 9.54 0.25 11.47
CA THR A 49 8.61 -0.84 11.15
C THR A 49 9.12 -1.79 10.04
N PRO A 50 9.76 -1.30 8.95
CA PRO A 50 10.37 -2.20 7.95
C PRO A 50 11.48 -3.09 8.52
N ALA A 51 12.34 -2.54 9.38
CA ALA A 51 13.45 -3.28 9.98
C ALA A 51 12.96 -4.35 10.97
N LYS A 52 11.90 -4.04 11.72
CA LYS A 52 11.24 -5.00 12.62
C LYS A 52 10.60 -6.17 11.89
N LEU A 53 10.01 -5.92 10.71
CA LEU A 53 9.54 -6.99 9.81
C LEU A 53 10.71 -7.87 9.37
N LYS A 54 11.82 -7.27 8.90
CA LYS A 54 13.02 -8.01 8.48
C LYS A 54 13.65 -8.84 9.60
N ALA A 55 13.61 -8.34 10.83
CA ALA A 55 14.10 -9.03 12.02
C ALA A 55 13.15 -10.11 12.55
N GLY A 56 11.99 -10.34 11.92
CA GLY A 56 11.03 -11.35 12.33
C GLY A 56 10.26 -11.01 13.62
N GLN A 57 10.25 -9.74 14.04
CA GLN A 57 9.39 -9.28 15.13
C GLN A 57 7.92 -9.25 14.69
N PHE A 58 7.69 -8.95 13.42
CA PHE A 58 6.41 -9.08 12.75
C PHE A 58 6.51 -10.14 11.67
N ASP A 59 5.42 -10.88 11.47
CA ASP A 59 5.24 -11.79 10.34
C ASP A 59 4.71 -11.02 9.12
N LEU A 60 3.93 -9.97 9.38
CA LEU A 60 3.27 -9.11 8.41
C LEU A 60 3.39 -7.64 8.80
N TRP A 61 3.56 -6.76 7.83
CA TRP A 61 3.53 -5.32 8.03
C TRP A 61 2.35 -4.69 7.30
N ALA A 62 1.45 -4.06 8.05
CA ALA A 62 0.33 -3.32 7.50
C ALA A 62 0.74 -1.90 7.09
N THR A 63 0.57 -1.56 5.80
CA THR A 63 0.93 -0.25 5.23
C THR A 63 0.14 0.04 3.94
N THR A 64 0.40 1.15 3.28
CA THR A 64 -0.19 1.58 2.00
C THR A 64 0.86 1.61 0.89
N ASN A 65 0.49 1.28 -0.34
CA ASN A 65 1.32 1.58 -1.51
C ASN A 65 1.04 3.04 -1.94
N PRO A 66 2.06 3.82 -2.34
CA PRO A 66 3.47 3.41 -2.48
C PRO A 66 4.32 3.60 -1.22
N SER A 67 3.77 4.19 -0.15
CA SER A 67 4.52 4.55 1.07
C SER A 67 5.33 3.40 1.67
N GLY A 68 4.74 2.20 1.78
CA GLY A 68 5.41 1.04 2.34
C GLY A 68 6.62 0.57 1.54
N GLU A 69 6.54 0.60 0.20
CA GLU A 69 7.67 0.25 -0.68
C GLU A 69 8.79 1.29 -0.56
N TYR A 70 8.42 2.57 -0.55
CA TYR A 70 9.38 3.66 -0.36
C TYR A 70 10.09 3.58 1.00
N GLU A 71 9.35 3.37 2.09
CA GLU A 71 9.90 3.22 3.44
C GLU A 71 10.82 1.99 3.55
N ALA A 72 10.45 0.86 2.96
CA ALA A 72 11.29 -0.34 2.93
C ALA A 72 12.62 -0.10 2.18
N LYS A 73 12.57 0.66 1.09
CA LYS A 73 13.74 1.05 0.31
C LYS A 73 14.65 2.00 1.10
N GLN A 74 14.10 3.05 1.71
CA GLN A 74 14.86 3.99 2.56
C GLN A 74 15.56 3.27 3.73
N ALA A 75 14.90 2.25 4.30
CA ALA A 75 15.46 1.44 5.39
C ALA A 75 16.47 0.36 4.93
N GLY A 76 16.74 0.20 3.63
CA GLY A 76 17.65 -0.84 3.12
C GLY A 76 17.15 -2.27 3.39
N VAL A 77 15.84 -2.45 3.59
CA VAL A 77 15.24 -3.75 3.92
C VAL A 77 15.14 -4.65 2.68
N GLY A 78 15.04 -4.04 1.50
CA GLY A 78 14.91 -4.73 0.21
C GLY A 78 13.45 -4.77 -0.26
N PRO A 79 13.18 -5.35 -1.45
CA PRO A 79 11.83 -5.48 -1.94
C PRO A 79 11.03 -6.40 -1.02
N LEU A 80 9.82 -5.96 -0.65
CA LEU A 80 8.88 -6.75 0.12
C LEU A 80 7.81 -7.34 -0.80
N VAL A 81 7.20 -8.43 -0.37
CA VAL A 81 6.15 -9.13 -1.12
C VAL A 81 4.79 -8.75 -0.54
N VAL A 82 3.82 -8.44 -1.40
CA VAL A 82 2.44 -8.25 -0.98
C VAL A 82 1.84 -9.60 -0.58
N ALA A 83 1.56 -9.79 0.71
CA ALA A 83 0.89 -10.97 1.23
C ALA A 83 -0.63 -10.89 1.06
N LEU A 84 -1.22 -9.71 1.29
CA LEU A 84 -2.66 -9.48 1.13
C LEU A 84 -2.95 -8.02 0.76
N THR A 85 -3.79 -7.82 -0.25
CA THR A 85 -4.34 -6.50 -0.57
C THR A 85 -5.62 -6.26 0.25
N LEU A 86 -5.55 -5.36 1.25
CA LEU A 86 -6.68 -5.05 2.14
C LEU A 86 -7.78 -4.22 1.46
N SER A 87 -7.36 -3.32 0.58
CA SER A 87 -8.22 -2.46 -0.22
C SER A 87 -7.44 -1.95 -1.42
N ARG A 88 -8.15 -1.70 -2.52
CA ARG A 88 -7.66 -0.97 -3.68
C ARG A 88 -8.55 0.25 -3.86
N VAL A 89 -7.94 1.40 -3.98
CA VAL A 89 -8.62 2.65 -4.33
C VAL A 89 -7.86 3.23 -5.50
N ASP A 90 -8.57 3.47 -6.60
CA ASP A 90 -8.00 4.12 -7.76
C ASP A 90 -8.03 5.64 -7.56
N LEU A 91 -6.91 6.30 -7.87
CA LEU A 91 -6.78 7.74 -7.76
C LEU A 91 -7.27 8.42 -9.04
N TYR A 92 -8.08 9.46 -8.87
CA TYR A 92 -8.64 10.25 -9.97
C TYR A 92 -8.54 11.75 -9.66
N LEU A 93 -8.72 12.56 -10.71
CA LEU A 93 -8.87 14.00 -10.55
C LEU A 93 -10.22 14.29 -9.89
N ALA A 94 -10.19 14.97 -8.74
CA ALA A 94 -11.40 15.53 -8.14
C ALA A 94 -11.74 16.85 -8.85
N LEU A 95 -12.93 16.94 -9.44
CA LEU A 95 -13.40 18.12 -10.17
C LEU A 95 -14.59 18.75 -9.44
N ASN A 96 -14.77 20.06 -9.58
CA ASN A 96 -15.96 20.74 -9.09
C ASN A 96 -17.20 20.24 -9.87
N LYS A 97 -18.35 20.10 -9.20
CA LYS A 97 -19.62 19.63 -9.81
C LYS A 97 -20.16 20.55 -10.92
N GLU A 98 -19.78 21.82 -10.92
CA GLU A 98 -20.13 22.81 -11.94
C GLU A 98 -19.16 22.81 -13.13
N THR A 99 -18.12 21.97 -13.11
CA THR A 99 -17.19 21.82 -14.24
C THR A 99 -17.97 21.30 -15.45
N PRO A 100 -17.95 21.99 -16.61
CA PRO A 100 -18.70 21.55 -17.77
C PRO A 100 -18.29 20.14 -18.22
N ASP A 101 -19.26 19.30 -18.58
CA ASP A 101 -19.02 17.90 -18.99
C ASP A 101 -17.97 17.78 -20.10
N ALA A 102 -17.99 18.71 -21.07
CA ALA A 102 -17.00 18.73 -22.15
C ALA A 102 -15.53 18.82 -21.65
N VAL A 103 -15.30 19.51 -20.53
CA VAL A 103 -13.97 19.61 -19.89
C VAL A 103 -13.65 18.30 -19.17
N VAL A 104 -14.60 17.75 -18.42
CA VAL A 104 -14.47 16.47 -17.72
C VAL A 104 -14.12 15.35 -18.70
N GLU A 105 -14.86 15.25 -19.80
CA GLU A 105 -14.64 14.26 -20.86
C GLU A 105 -13.28 14.42 -21.52
N LYS A 106 -12.85 15.65 -21.79
CA LYS A 106 -11.53 15.91 -22.37
C LYS A 106 -10.42 15.42 -21.44
N LEU A 107 -10.50 15.75 -20.15
CA LEU A 107 -9.53 15.30 -19.15
C LEU A 107 -9.52 13.76 -19.02
N GLN A 108 -10.70 13.15 -19.00
CA GLN A 108 -10.82 11.69 -18.92
C GLN A 108 -10.20 10.99 -20.14
N ARG A 109 -10.52 11.45 -21.36
CA ARG A 109 -9.95 10.89 -22.60
C ARG A 109 -8.43 11.03 -22.64
N THR A 110 -7.89 12.19 -22.23
CA THR A 110 -6.44 12.39 -22.16
C THR A 110 -5.80 11.46 -21.13
N LEU A 111 -6.38 11.32 -19.94
CA LEU A 111 -5.88 10.40 -18.92
C LEU A 111 -5.88 8.95 -19.41
N ASP A 112 -6.92 8.53 -20.13
CA ASP A 112 -7.00 7.18 -20.68
C ASP A 112 -6.00 6.93 -21.79
N GLN A 113 -5.75 7.93 -22.66
CA GLN A 113 -4.68 7.86 -23.65
C GLN A 113 -3.31 7.73 -22.96
N MET A 114 -3.03 8.55 -21.94
CA MET A 114 -1.77 8.47 -21.18
C MET A 114 -1.56 7.09 -20.53
N LYS A 115 -2.63 6.44 -20.06
CA LYS A 115 -2.57 5.06 -19.55
C LYS A 115 -2.22 4.06 -20.65
N GLN A 116 -2.83 4.18 -21.82
CA GLN A 116 -2.59 3.29 -22.96
C GLN A 116 -1.15 3.43 -23.48
N GLU A 117 -0.63 4.65 -23.53
CA GLU A 117 0.75 4.96 -23.96
C GLU A 117 1.81 4.57 -22.91
N GLY A 118 1.41 4.13 -21.72
CA GLY A 118 2.34 3.73 -20.67
C GLY A 118 2.95 4.88 -19.86
N LEU A 119 2.48 6.12 -20.06
CA LEU A 119 3.07 7.32 -19.47
C LEU A 119 2.94 7.34 -17.94
N LEU A 120 1.84 6.81 -17.39
CA LEU A 120 1.67 6.72 -15.94
C LEU A 120 2.65 5.72 -15.31
N GLN A 121 2.94 4.61 -15.98
CA GLN A 121 3.90 3.63 -15.53
C GLN A 121 5.32 4.21 -15.53
N GLN A 122 5.68 4.95 -16.58
CA GLN A 122 6.97 5.66 -16.66
C GLN A 122 7.12 6.71 -15.56
N ALA A 123 6.07 7.51 -15.32
CA ALA A 123 6.07 8.48 -14.23
C ALA A 123 6.21 7.79 -12.86
N GLY A 124 5.46 6.70 -12.63
CA GLY A 124 5.58 5.87 -11.43
C GLY A 124 7.00 5.37 -11.23
N GLN A 125 7.63 4.80 -12.26
CA GLN A 125 9.02 4.34 -12.17
C GLN A 125 9.99 5.48 -11.83
N ARG A 126 9.81 6.68 -12.40
CA ARG A 126 10.71 7.81 -12.13
C ARG A 126 10.65 8.30 -10.69
N TYR A 127 9.48 8.28 -10.07
CA TYR A 127 9.28 8.85 -8.73
C TYR A 127 9.23 7.81 -7.61
N LEU A 128 9.05 6.53 -7.93
CA LEU A 128 8.99 5.44 -6.97
C LEU A 128 10.24 4.54 -6.99
N ASN A 129 11.05 4.56 -8.05
CA ASN A 129 12.30 3.79 -8.14
C ASN A 129 13.56 4.56 -7.79
#